data_AF-A0A5C8JID9-F1
#
_entry.id   AF-A0A5C8JID9-F1
#
_cell.length_a   1.000
_cell.length_b   1.000
_cell.length_c   1.000
_cell.angle_alpha   90.00
_cell.angle_beta   90.00
_cell.angle_gamma   90.00
#
_symmetry.space_group_name_H-M   'P 1'
#
loop_
_entity.id
_entity.type
_entity.pdbx_description
1 polymer ?
#
loop_
_entity_poly.entity_id
_entity_poly.type
_entity_poly.pdbx_seq_one_letter_code
_entity_poly.pdbx_strand_id
1 'polypeptide(L)'
;MNDKEFIEKLTACRNATNELIDQLVDEALYAFPTYAEAIKAVKQGKFLLWGDTGGFIIEEAVKKIEKIAISKPTKANRKKANKWGIN
;
A
#
# COMPACT_ATOMS: atom_id res chain seq x y z
N MET A 1 4.85 12.80 -31.24
CA MET A 1 4.54 11.66 -30.37
C MET A 1 3.37 10.94 -31.01
N ASN A 2 3.55 9.70 -31.43
CA ASN A 2 2.42 8.91 -31.94
C ASN A 2 1.61 8.32 -30.77
N ASP A 3 0.39 7.88 -31.03
CA ASP A 3 -0.52 7.38 -29.99
C ASP A 3 0.07 6.22 -29.18
N LYS A 4 0.91 5.39 -29.80
CA LYS A 4 1.56 4.24 -29.15
C LYS A 4 2.56 4.69 -28.09
N GLU A 5 3.44 5.64 -28.42
CA GLU A 5 4.42 6.20 -27.48
C GLU A 5 3.73 6.90 -26.30
N PHE A 6 2.58 7.54 -26.54
CA PHE A 6 1.80 8.17 -25.49
C PHE A 6 1.20 7.15 -24.52
N ILE A 7 0.58 6.09 -25.05
CA ILE A 7 -0.01 5.00 -24.26
C ILE A 7 1.07 4.27 -23.43
N GLU A 8 2.25 4.04 -24.01
CA GLU A 8 3.38 3.43 -23.29
C GLU A 8 3.82 4.26 -22.08
N LYS A 9 3.92 5.59 -22.24
CA LYS A 9 4.25 6.50 -21.14
C LYS A 9 3.17 6.51 -20.05
N LEU A 10 1.90 6.53 -20.43
CA LEU A 10 0.79 6.45 -19.47
C LEU A 10 0.80 5.11 -18.71
N THR A 11 1.10 4.01 -19.41
CA THR A 11 1.20 2.68 -18.80
C THR A 11 2.35 2.61 -17.80
N ALA A 12 3.52 3.15 -18.16
CA ALA A 12 4.66 3.25 -17.26
C ALA A 12 4.34 4.08 -16.01
N CYS A 13 3.69 5.24 -16.18
CA CYS A 13 3.24 6.09 -15.07
C CYS A 13 2.28 5.35 -14.13
N ARG A 14 1.31 4.63 -14.69
CA ARG A 14 0.37 3.81 -13.91
C ARG A 14 1.10 2.74 -13.11
N ASN A 15 2.03 2.02 -13.75
CA ASN A 15 2.76 0.94 -13.08
C ASN A 15 3.62 1.48 -11.93
N ALA A 16 4.36 2.57 -12.15
CA ALA A 16 5.14 3.24 -11.10
C ALA A 16 4.24 3.71 -9.94
N THR A 17 3.05 4.23 -10.23
CA THR A 17 2.08 4.63 -9.20
C THR A 17 1.61 3.43 -8.38
N ASN A 18 1.32 2.30 -9.03
CA ASN A 18 0.94 1.07 -8.35
C ASN A 18 2.07 0.52 -7.47
N GLU A 19 3.31 0.58 -7.92
CA GLU A 19 4.47 0.16 -7.13
C GLU A 19 4.62 1.01 -5.86
N LEU A 20 4.42 2.33 -5.95
CA LEU A 20 4.41 3.22 -4.78
C LEU A 20 3.28 2.88 -3.79
N ILE A 21 2.08 2.60 -4.30
CA ILE A 21 0.95 2.16 -3.46
C ILE A 21 1.32 0.86 -2.73
N ASP A 22 1.93 -0.08 -3.44
CA ASP A 22 2.27 -1.40 -2.90
C ASP A 22 3.34 -1.31 -1.81
N GLN A 23 4.39 -0.51 -2.04
CA GLN A 23 5.42 -0.22 -1.05
C GLN A 23 4.83 0.41 0.21
N LEU A 24 3.97 1.42 0.05
CA LEU A 24 3.31 2.08 1.18
C LEU A 24 2.45 1.11 2.01
N VAL A 25 1.71 0.23 1.33
CA VAL A 25 0.89 -0.80 1.98
C VAL A 25 1.78 -1.79 2.75
N ASP A 26 2.84 -2.30 2.12
CA ASP A 26 3.73 -3.28 2.73
C ASP A 26 4.46 -2.70 3.95
N GLU A 27 4.96 -1.46 3.85
CA GLU A 27 5.57 -0.74 4.97
C GLU A 27 4.59 -0.54 6.12
N ALA A 28 3.36 -0.08 5.85
CA ALA A 28 2.35 0.11 6.87
C ALA A 28 1.92 -1.23 7.51
N LEU A 29 1.83 -2.29 6.72
CA LEU A 29 1.52 -3.62 7.23
C LEU A 29 2.67 -4.21 8.07
N TYR A 30 3.91 -3.89 7.74
CA TYR A 30 5.09 -4.30 8.49
C TYR A 30 5.26 -3.54 9.80
N ALA A 31 5.11 -2.21 9.76
CA ALA A 31 5.38 -1.33 10.89
C ALA A 31 4.31 -1.44 12.00
N PHE A 32 3.04 -1.54 11.63
CA PHE A 32 1.93 -1.49 12.59
C PHE A 32 1.39 -2.88 12.94
N PRO A 33 1.01 -3.15 14.19
CA PRO A 33 0.54 -4.47 14.60
C PRO A 33 -0.87 -4.82 14.13
N THR A 34 -1.75 -3.83 13.92
CA THR A 34 -3.13 -4.04 13.44
C THR A 34 -3.37 -3.39 12.06
N TYR A 35 -4.44 -3.82 11.37
CA TYR A 35 -4.87 -3.17 10.13
C TYR A 35 -5.40 -1.75 10.38
N ALA A 36 -6.10 -1.54 11.48
CA ALA A 36 -6.63 -0.22 11.86
C ALA A 36 -5.51 0.80 12.09
N GLU A 37 -4.43 0.40 12.77
CA GLU A 37 -3.26 1.28 12.95
C GLU A 37 -2.52 1.55 11.64
N ALA A 38 -2.38 0.53 10.77
CA ALA A 38 -1.79 0.72 9.45
C ALA A 38 -2.59 1.72 8.59
N ILE A 39 -3.93 1.57 8.55
CA ILE A 39 -4.81 2.51 7.85
C ILE A 39 -4.69 3.92 8.44
N LYS A 40 -4.68 4.04 9.77
CA LYS A 40 -4.53 5.34 10.44
C LYS A 40 -3.20 6.00 10.05
N ALA A 41 -2.10 5.26 10.04
CA ALA A 41 -0.79 5.77 9.66
C ALA A 41 -0.73 6.21 8.20
N VAL A 42 -1.27 5.41 7.26
CA VAL A 42 -1.37 5.78 5.84
C VAL A 42 -2.19 7.07 5.68
N LYS A 43 -3.35 7.17 6.33
CA LYS A 43 -4.18 8.39 6.31
C LYS A 43 -3.45 9.61 6.88
N GLN A 44 -2.60 9.43 7.89
CA GLN A 44 -1.79 10.51 8.47
C GLN A 44 -0.62 10.95 7.56
N GLY A 45 -0.12 10.06 6.69
CA GLY A 45 0.88 10.37 5.67
C GLY A 45 0.40 11.36 4.59
N LYS A 46 -0.91 11.68 4.56
CA LYS A 46 -1.55 12.63 3.63
C LYS A 46 -0.88 14.02 3.61
N PHE A 47 -0.24 14.44 4.70
CA PHE A 47 0.47 15.73 4.75
C PHE A 47 1.77 15.76 3.92
N LEU A 48 2.40 14.60 3.70
CA LEU A 48 3.62 14.48 2.89
C LEU A 48 3.31 14.26 1.40
N LEU A 49 2.17 13.65 1.10
CA LEU A 49 1.67 13.38 -0.25
C LEU A 49 0.50 14.33 -0.60
N TRP A 50 0.74 15.64 -0.53
CA TRP A 50 -0.30 16.62 -0.85
C TRP A 50 -0.53 16.72 -2.37
N GLY A 51 -1.77 17.03 -2.78
CA GLY A 51 -2.22 17.11 -4.17
C GLY A 51 -3.09 15.91 -4.57
N ASP A 52 -3.74 16.01 -5.73
CA ASP A 52 -4.74 15.01 -6.19
C ASP A 52 -4.13 13.62 -6.37
N THR A 53 -2.91 13.54 -6.93
CA THR A 53 -2.18 12.28 -7.09
C THR A 53 -1.83 11.64 -5.75
N GLY A 54 -1.40 12.44 -4.78
CA GLY A 54 -1.09 11.94 -3.45
C GLY A 54 -2.34 11.48 -2.70
N GLY A 55 -3.45 12.22 -2.84
CA GLY A 55 -4.77 11.80 -2.35
C GLY A 55 -5.20 10.45 -2.92
N PHE A 56 -5.07 10.26 -4.24
CA PHE A 56 -5.37 9.00 -4.91
C PHE A 56 -4.52 7.83 -4.36
N ILE A 57 -3.20 8.01 -4.23
CA ILE A 57 -2.29 6.99 -3.68
C ILE A 57 -2.73 6.58 -2.27
N ILE A 58 -3.05 7.54 -1.40
CA ILE A 58 -3.52 7.27 -0.04
C ILE A 58 -4.83 6.47 -0.04
N GLU A 59 -5.82 6.86 -0.85
CA GLU A 59 -7.10 6.18 -0.92
C GLU A 59 -6.97 4.74 -1.43
N GLU A 60 -6.20 4.52 -2.49
CA GLU A 60 -5.98 3.18 -3.03
C GLU A 60 -5.18 2.29 -2.06
N ALA A 61 -4.18 2.84 -1.36
CA ALA A 61 -3.46 2.11 -0.32
C ALA A 61 -4.38 1.66 0.82
N VAL A 62 -5.28 2.53 1.29
CA VAL A 62 -6.27 2.20 2.33
C VAL A 62 -7.19 1.07 1.84
N LYS A 63 -7.77 1.20 0.63
CA LYS A 63 -8.63 0.15 0.06
C LYS A 63 -7.91 -1.19 -0.06
N LYS A 64 -6.62 -1.16 -0.42
CA LYS A 64 -5.81 -2.38 -0.53
C LYS A 64 -5.61 -3.05 0.84
N ILE A 65 -5.33 -2.27 1.88
CA ILE A 65 -5.24 -2.79 3.27
C ILE A 65 -6.59 -3.36 3.72
N GLU A 66 -7.71 -2.70 3.44
CA GLU A 66 -9.05 -3.19 3.78
C GLU A 66 -9.37 -4.51 3.07
N LYS A 67 -9.04 -4.64 1.78
CA LYS A 67 -9.15 -5.91 1.04
C LYS A 67 -8.29 -7.03 1.64
N ILE A 68 -7.07 -6.70 2.06
CA ILE A 68 -6.19 -7.66 2.76
C ILE A 68 -6.81 -8.06 4.09
N ALA A 69 -7.37 -7.13 4.86
CA ALA A 69 -8.02 -7.41 6.13
C ALA A 69 -9.25 -8.33 5.97
N ILE A 70 -10.04 -8.17 4.90
CA ILE A 70 -11.16 -9.07 4.58
C ILE A 70 -10.66 -10.49 4.29
N SER A 71 -9.60 -10.61 3.49
CA SER A 71 -9.06 -11.93 3.10
C SER A 71 -8.21 -12.60 4.19
N LYS A 72 -7.61 -11.82 5.10
CA LYS A 72 -6.72 -12.27 6.18
C LYS A 72 -7.06 -11.51 7.47
N PRO A 73 -8.17 -11.86 8.17
CA PRO A 73 -8.69 -11.09 9.30
C PRO A 73 -7.71 -10.97 10.48
N THR A 74 -6.78 -11.93 10.63
CA THR A 74 -5.75 -11.89 11.67
C THR A 74 -4.40 -11.42 11.12
N LYS A 75 -3.99 -10.21 11.51
CA LYS A 75 -2.62 -9.70 11.29
C LYS A 75 -1.60 -10.30 12.28
N ALA A 76 -2.09 -10.81 13.41
CA ALA A 76 -1.33 -11.15 14.62
C ALA A 76 -0.28 -12.28 14.47
N ASN A 77 -0.26 -13.05 13.38
CA ASN A 77 0.60 -14.22 13.26
C ASN A 77 1.94 -14.00 12.53
N ARG A 78 2.21 -12.83 11.92
CA ARG A 78 3.51 -12.60 11.26
C ARG A 78 4.68 -12.45 12.26
N LYS A 79 4.45 -11.95 13.48
CA LYS A 79 5.53 -11.78 14.48
C LYS A 79 5.93 -13.07 15.21
N LYS A 80 5.10 -14.12 15.20
CA LYS A 80 5.43 -15.39 15.88
C LYS A 80 6.15 -16.42 15.01
N ALA A 81 5.98 -16.37 13.68
CA ALA A 81 6.59 -17.36 12.78
C ALA A 81 8.11 -17.17 12.58
N ASN A 82 8.66 -15.96 12.78
CA ASN A 82 10.10 -15.69 12.54
C ASN A 82 10.96 -15.53 13.80
N LYS A 83 10.40 -15.71 15.01
CA LYS A 83 11.19 -15.64 16.27
C LYS A 83 11.52 -17.03 16.86
N TRP A 84 10.86 -18.08 16.39
CA TRP A 84 11.15 -19.45 16.75
C TRP A 84 11.16 -20.26 15.45
N GLY A 85 12.35 -20.50 14.89
CA GLY A 85 12.51 -21.47 13.82
C GLY A 85 11.89 -22.79 14.29
N ILE A 86 10.76 -23.15 13.71
CA ILE A 86 10.20 -24.48 13.79
C ILE A 86 9.97 -24.89 12.34
N ASN A 87 10.97 -25.64 11.86
CA ASN A 87 11.10 -26.47 10.65
C ASN A 87 10.12 -26.27 9.50
#